data_AF-A0A352DTF4-F1
#
_entry.id   AF-A0A352DTF4-F1
#
_cell.length_a   1.000
_cell.length_b   1.000
_cell.length_c   1.000
_cell.angle_alpha   90.00
_cell.angle_beta   90.00
_cell.angle_gamma   90.00
#
_symmetry.space_group_name_H-M   'P 1'
#
loop_
_entity.id
_entity.type
_entity.pdbx_description
1 polymer ?
#
loop_
_entity_poly.entity_id
_entity_poly.type
_entity_poly.pdbx_seq_one_letter_code
_entity_poly.pdbx_strand_id
1 'polypeptide(L)'
;MAVDVACAQATGGAGTPADRPSSVAADASEAGAIDITKDGFLTQVKRDTVYRNDLLAQRLVPVPRSEWKAGHVYFRFHPGLARHVWSLATADGGFRYALGPGSVQQTRQFDPRASTEERQRALQARAPEMARLLEIQGTLPTVILGADERWDAHVGPSVVSVFDLDTGRRWEWHGIAPVGVIHSGGPRWARQGSGYGPVDPVRPPVLPVTAAFCPCP
;
A
#
# COMPACT_ATOMS: atom_id res chain seq x y z
N MET A 1 0.28 36.67 -65.32
CA MET A 1 -0.14 35.27 -65.54
C MET A 1 0.97 34.58 -66.32
N ALA A 2 1.77 33.77 -65.63
CA ALA A 2 2.71 32.80 -66.19
C ALA A 2 3.46 32.16 -65.02
N VAL A 3 3.08 30.92 -64.67
CA VAL A 3 4.03 29.94 -64.13
C VAL A 3 3.63 28.62 -64.78
N ASP A 4 4.45 28.20 -65.73
CA ASP A 4 4.37 26.92 -66.41
C ASP A 4 5.22 25.88 -65.66
N VAL A 5 4.66 24.66 -65.62
CA VAL A 5 5.33 23.35 -65.77
C VAL A 5 6.36 22.91 -64.72
N ALA A 6 6.05 21.84 -63.98
CA ALA A 6 6.62 20.50 -64.24
C ALA A 6 6.19 19.46 -63.17
N CYS A 7 5.54 18.40 -63.63
CA CYS A 7 5.50 17.09 -62.98
C CYS A 7 6.78 16.32 -63.32
N ALA A 8 7.44 15.68 -62.34
CA ALA A 8 7.82 14.25 -62.35
C ALA A 8 8.85 13.88 -61.25
N GLN A 9 8.36 13.06 -60.30
CA GLN A 9 8.92 11.83 -59.72
C GLN A 9 10.43 11.64 -59.46
N ALA A 10 10.74 11.29 -58.21
CA ALA A 10 11.73 10.28 -57.81
C ALA A 10 11.40 9.81 -56.36
N THR A 11 10.74 8.65 -56.20
CA THR A 11 11.31 7.35 -55.80
C THR A 11 11.69 7.22 -54.32
N GLY A 12 11.12 6.19 -53.67
CA GLY A 12 11.78 5.46 -52.60
C GLY A 12 11.03 5.37 -51.28
N GLY A 13 10.68 4.14 -50.89
CA GLY A 13 10.61 3.74 -49.48
C GLY A 13 9.22 3.43 -48.92
N ALA A 14 8.77 2.20 -49.14
CA ALA A 14 7.80 1.55 -48.27
C ALA A 14 8.38 1.41 -46.85
N GLY A 15 7.57 1.70 -45.82
CA GLY A 15 7.96 1.51 -44.41
C GLY A 15 6.91 2.00 -43.43
N THR A 16 5.99 1.11 -43.08
CA THR A 16 4.96 1.14 -42.02
C THR A 16 5.37 1.85 -40.71
N PRO A 17 4.42 2.49 -39.99
CA PRO A 17 4.69 3.16 -38.72
C PRO A 17 5.04 2.15 -37.63
N ALA A 18 6.28 2.16 -37.16
CA ALA A 18 6.68 1.43 -35.97
C ALA A 18 6.42 2.30 -34.73
N ASP A 19 5.18 2.17 -34.25
CA ASP A 19 4.85 2.17 -32.84
C ASP A 19 5.96 1.44 -32.07
N ARG A 20 6.74 2.17 -31.26
CA ARG A 20 7.73 1.57 -30.36
C ARG A 20 7.20 1.78 -28.95
N PRO A 21 6.74 0.72 -28.27
CA PRO A 21 6.31 0.85 -26.88
C PRO A 21 7.50 1.29 -26.05
N SER A 22 7.31 2.33 -25.23
CA SER A 22 8.26 2.74 -24.21
C SER A 22 8.26 1.71 -23.08
N SER A 23 8.80 0.52 -23.35
CA SER A 23 9.18 -0.45 -22.34
C SER A 23 10.50 0.04 -21.73
N VAL A 24 10.42 0.93 -20.74
CA VAL A 24 11.59 1.41 -20.00
C VAL A 24 11.51 0.85 -18.58
N ALA A 25 12.46 -0.05 -18.29
CA ALA A 25 12.82 -0.62 -17.01
C ALA A 25 11.90 -1.71 -16.40
N ALA A 26 11.71 -2.82 -17.13
CA ALA A 26 11.60 -4.13 -16.49
C ALA A 26 13.02 -4.60 -16.04
N ASP A 27 13.67 -3.84 -15.15
CA ASP A 27 15.05 -4.10 -14.75
C ASP A 27 15.11 -5.11 -13.59
N ALA A 28 15.64 -6.29 -13.89
CA ALA A 28 16.36 -7.25 -13.04
C ALA A 28 15.77 -7.75 -11.69
N SER A 29 14.64 -7.22 -11.21
CA SER A 29 14.04 -7.51 -9.90
C SER A 29 12.86 -8.49 -9.97
N GLU A 30 12.42 -8.91 -11.16
CA GLU A 30 11.25 -9.80 -11.33
C GLU A 30 11.54 -11.29 -11.09
N ALA A 31 12.81 -11.68 -11.03
CA ALA A 31 13.19 -13.07 -10.76
C ALA A 31 12.72 -13.49 -9.35
N GLY A 32 11.72 -14.35 -9.30
CA GLY A 32 11.10 -14.80 -8.03
C GLY A 32 9.93 -13.95 -7.56
N ALA A 33 9.31 -13.16 -8.45
CA ALA A 33 8.04 -12.52 -8.15
C ALA A 33 6.94 -13.57 -7.88
N ILE A 34 6.18 -13.37 -6.80
CA ILE A 34 5.12 -14.29 -6.36
C ILE A 34 3.78 -13.63 -6.63
N ASP A 35 2.90 -14.32 -7.35
CA ASP A 35 1.52 -13.89 -7.58
C ASP A 35 0.71 -13.99 -6.27
N ILE A 36 0.27 -12.85 -5.74
CA ILE A 36 -0.45 -12.80 -4.47
C ILE A 36 -1.90 -13.27 -4.62
N THR A 37 -2.47 -13.27 -5.84
CA THR A 37 -3.87 -13.65 -6.09
C THR A 37 -4.10 -15.14 -5.94
N LYS A 38 -3.03 -15.95 -6.03
CA LYS A 38 -3.09 -17.40 -5.84
C LYS A 38 -3.19 -17.77 -4.37
N ASP A 39 -4.04 -18.75 -4.09
CA ASP A 39 -4.13 -19.31 -2.75
C ASP A 39 -2.79 -19.95 -2.34
N GLY A 40 -2.42 -19.74 -1.08
CA GLY A 40 -1.17 -20.29 -0.54
C GLY A 40 0.10 -19.56 -0.99
N PHE A 41 0.02 -18.34 -1.54
CA PHE A 41 1.22 -17.54 -1.91
C PHE A 41 2.23 -17.41 -0.76
N LEU A 42 1.75 -17.41 0.50
CA LEU A 42 2.57 -17.37 1.72
C LEU A 42 3.53 -18.57 1.86
N THR A 43 3.29 -19.67 1.16
CA THR A 43 4.21 -20.82 1.17
C THR A 43 5.44 -20.61 0.28
N GLN A 44 5.36 -19.67 -0.66
CA GLN A 44 6.42 -19.38 -1.62
C GLN A 44 7.39 -18.30 -1.11
N VAL A 45 7.02 -17.55 -0.06
CA VAL A 45 7.88 -16.50 0.48
C VAL A 45 9.02 -17.09 1.30
N LYS A 46 10.22 -16.60 1.03
CA LYS A 46 11.44 -17.03 1.71
C LYS A 46 11.66 -16.21 2.97
N ARG A 47 12.18 -16.85 4.01
CA ARG A 47 12.37 -16.25 5.34
C ARG A 47 13.40 -15.11 5.35
N ASP A 48 14.42 -15.21 4.53
CA ASP A 48 15.55 -14.26 4.42
C ASP A 48 15.30 -13.15 3.39
N THR A 49 14.15 -13.17 2.72
CA THR A 49 13.84 -12.26 1.62
C THR A 49 12.81 -11.22 2.05
N VAL A 50 13.02 -9.98 1.62
CA VAL A 50 12.07 -8.88 1.76
C VAL A 50 11.45 -8.59 0.40
N TYR A 51 10.14 -8.40 0.39
CA TYR A 51 9.36 -8.19 -0.81
C TYR A 51 8.66 -6.83 -0.80
N ARG A 52 8.59 -6.19 -1.97
CA ARG A 52 7.70 -5.07 -2.27
C ARG A 52 6.38 -5.63 -2.78
N ASN A 53 5.27 -4.97 -2.49
CA ASN A 53 4.00 -5.25 -3.16
C ASN A 53 3.86 -4.40 -4.43
N ASP A 54 3.78 -5.04 -5.58
CA ASP A 54 3.22 -4.40 -6.76
C ASP A 54 1.69 -4.48 -6.67
N LEU A 55 1.08 -3.41 -6.18
CA LEU A 55 -0.38 -3.32 -6.02
C LEU A 55 -1.13 -3.47 -7.36
N LEU A 56 -0.52 -3.08 -8.48
CA LEU A 56 -1.16 -3.17 -9.80
C LEU A 56 -1.06 -4.60 -10.32
N ALA A 57 0.15 -5.15 -10.39
CA ALA A 57 0.37 -6.51 -10.88
C ALA A 57 -0.10 -7.60 -9.89
N GLN A 58 -0.41 -7.22 -8.64
CA GLN A 58 -0.76 -8.13 -7.55
C GLN A 58 0.34 -9.19 -7.34
N ARG A 59 1.58 -8.71 -7.20
CA ARG A 59 2.76 -9.54 -7.05
C ARG A 59 3.66 -9.06 -5.93
N LEU A 60 4.23 -10.01 -5.20
CA LEU A 60 5.35 -9.76 -4.29
C LEU A 60 6.65 -9.86 -5.07
N VAL A 61 7.41 -8.76 -5.11
CA VAL A 61 8.66 -8.69 -5.84
C VAL A 61 9.82 -8.64 -4.85
N PRO A 62 10.81 -9.55 -4.91
CA PRO A 62 11.98 -9.50 -4.05
C PRO A 62 12.74 -8.17 -4.24
N VAL A 63 13.16 -7.54 -3.14
CA VAL A 63 13.88 -6.26 -3.20
C VAL A 63 15.17 -6.32 -2.36
N PRO A 64 16.34 -6.05 -2.96
CA PRO A 64 17.59 -5.98 -2.21
C PRO A 64 17.60 -4.79 -1.25
N ARG A 65 18.37 -4.89 -0.17
CA ARG A 65 18.45 -3.86 0.89
C ARG A 65 18.80 -2.47 0.38
N SER A 66 19.60 -2.36 -0.68
CA SER A 66 20.00 -1.10 -1.31
C SER A 66 18.83 -0.32 -1.94
N GLU A 67 17.72 -0.99 -2.24
CA GLU A 67 16.53 -0.39 -2.85
C GLU A 67 15.43 -0.07 -1.82
N TRP A 68 15.69 -0.29 -0.52
CA TRP A 68 14.71 -0.02 0.51
C TRP A 68 14.55 1.48 0.73
N LYS A 69 13.30 1.94 0.72
CA LYS A 69 12.94 3.35 0.92
C LYS A 69 12.30 3.53 2.28
N ALA A 70 12.79 4.48 3.07
CA ALA A 70 12.18 4.81 4.35
C ALA A 70 10.71 5.21 4.18
N GLY A 71 9.86 4.81 5.13
CA GLY A 71 8.42 5.10 5.11
C GLY A 71 7.60 4.24 4.14
N HIS A 72 8.23 3.31 3.41
CA HIS A 72 7.55 2.39 2.50
C HIS A 72 7.21 1.06 3.17
N VAL A 73 6.16 0.43 2.66
CA VAL A 73 5.63 -0.85 3.15
C VAL A 73 6.31 -2.01 2.42
N TYR A 74 6.82 -2.96 3.18
CA TYR A 74 7.43 -4.18 2.68
C TYR A 74 6.87 -5.40 3.39
N PHE A 75 6.89 -6.54 2.72
CA PHE A 75 6.56 -7.84 3.28
C PHE A 75 7.85 -8.56 3.67
N ARG A 76 7.98 -8.94 4.93
CA ARG A 76 9.20 -9.57 5.45
C ARG A 76 8.91 -10.53 6.59
N PHE A 77 9.83 -11.46 6.83
CA PHE A 77 9.72 -12.34 7.98
C PHE A 77 9.92 -11.57 9.30
N HIS A 78 8.99 -11.76 10.24
CA HIS A 78 9.10 -11.22 11.59
C HIS A 78 9.52 -12.32 12.57
N PRO A 79 10.72 -12.25 13.18
CA PRO A 79 11.21 -13.32 14.05
C PRO A 79 10.39 -13.46 15.34
N GLY A 80 9.89 -12.36 15.92
CA GLY A 80 9.10 -12.40 17.16
C GLY A 80 7.75 -13.10 17.00
N LEU A 81 7.15 -13.03 15.81
CA LEU A 81 5.86 -13.66 15.49
C LEU A 81 6.01 -14.96 14.68
N ALA A 82 7.24 -15.35 14.36
CA ALA A 82 7.59 -16.50 13.53
C ALA A 82 6.82 -16.61 12.20
N ARG A 83 6.46 -15.47 11.58
CA ARG A 83 5.70 -15.40 10.32
C ARG A 83 6.07 -14.19 9.49
N HIS A 84 5.76 -14.20 8.20
CA HIS A 84 5.83 -12.99 7.38
C HIS A 84 4.72 -12.01 7.75
N VAL A 85 5.07 -10.73 7.78
CA VAL A 85 4.15 -9.63 8.05
C VAL A 85 4.52 -8.44 7.18
N TRP A 86 3.56 -7.54 7.03
CA TRP A 86 3.77 -6.23 6.45
C TRP A 86 4.43 -5.29 7.46
N SER A 87 5.38 -4.47 7.02
CA SER A 87 6.13 -3.56 7.89
C SER A 87 6.55 -2.30 7.17
N LEU A 88 6.71 -1.21 7.92
CA LEU A 88 7.24 0.04 7.39
C LEU A 88 8.77 0.05 7.52
N ALA A 89 9.48 0.33 6.45
CA ALA A 89 10.93 0.52 6.50
C ALA A 89 11.28 1.82 7.22
N THR A 90 12.33 1.78 8.03
CA THR A 90 12.85 2.93 8.77
C THR A 90 14.11 3.48 8.11
N ALA A 91 14.48 4.73 8.42
CA ALA A 91 15.61 5.42 7.80
C ALA A 91 16.98 4.79 8.16
N ASP A 92 17.07 4.09 9.28
CA ASP A 92 18.23 3.31 9.72
C ASP A 92 18.34 1.93 9.03
N GLY A 93 17.45 1.64 8.06
CA GLY A 93 17.40 0.36 7.36
C GLY A 93 16.79 -0.77 8.19
N GLY A 94 16.10 -0.45 9.27
CA GLY A 94 15.27 -1.39 10.02
C GLY A 94 13.83 -1.46 9.50
N PHE A 95 12.97 -2.04 10.33
CA PHE A 95 11.52 -2.05 10.11
C PHE A 95 10.81 -1.69 11.41
N ARG A 96 9.73 -0.92 11.28
CA ARG A 96 8.80 -0.60 12.36
C ARG A 96 7.44 -1.23 12.09
N TYR A 97 6.82 -1.66 13.19
CA TYR A 97 5.52 -2.32 13.26
C TYR A 97 5.43 -3.65 12.51
N ALA A 98 4.69 -4.58 13.07
CA ALA A 98 4.14 -5.72 12.35
C ALA A 98 2.69 -5.37 11.99
N LEU A 99 2.44 -4.82 10.80
CA LEU A 99 1.11 -4.37 10.38
C LEU A 99 0.17 -5.58 10.32
N GLY A 100 -0.94 -5.46 11.05
CA GLY A 100 -2.02 -6.45 11.07
C GLY A 100 -3.25 -6.00 10.27
N PRO A 101 -4.21 -6.93 10.08
CA PRO A 101 -5.46 -6.65 9.40
C PRO A 101 -6.16 -5.39 9.94
N GLY A 102 -6.74 -4.61 9.03
CA GLY A 102 -7.36 -3.31 9.31
C GLY A 102 -6.39 -2.12 9.29
N SER A 103 -5.09 -2.34 9.13
CA SER A 103 -4.13 -1.26 8.90
C SER A 103 -4.43 -0.56 7.57
N VAL A 104 -4.38 0.77 7.54
CA VAL A 104 -4.64 1.59 6.35
C VAL A 104 -3.39 2.35 5.95
N GLN A 105 -2.97 2.23 4.70
CA GLN A 105 -1.77 2.90 4.17
C GLN A 105 -2.10 3.64 2.86
N GLN A 106 -1.30 4.65 2.53
CA GLN A 106 -1.40 5.33 1.25
C GLN A 106 -0.69 4.50 0.17
N THR A 107 -1.28 4.45 -1.01
CA THR A 107 -0.69 3.77 -2.19
C THR A 107 0.74 4.21 -2.51
N ARG A 108 1.11 5.48 -2.26
CA ARG A 108 2.49 5.97 -2.45
C ARG A 108 3.53 5.25 -1.60
N GLN A 109 3.14 4.67 -0.47
CA GLN A 109 4.04 3.94 0.43
C GLN A 109 4.42 2.56 -0.13
N PHE A 110 3.86 2.13 -1.26
CA PHE A 110 4.16 0.84 -1.90
C PHE A 110 5.14 0.96 -3.08
N ASP A 111 5.77 2.14 -3.26
CA ASP A 111 6.74 2.41 -4.33
C ASP A 111 6.20 2.01 -5.72
N PRO A 112 5.10 2.62 -6.18
CA PRO A 112 4.54 2.26 -7.46
C PRO A 112 5.51 2.62 -8.58
N ARG A 113 6.03 1.61 -9.29
CA ARG A 113 6.93 1.80 -10.44
C ARG A 113 6.21 2.18 -11.72
N ALA A 114 4.90 1.94 -11.79
CA ALA A 114 4.08 2.32 -12.93
C ALA A 114 3.98 3.85 -13.07
N SER A 115 3.91 4.32 -14.32
CA SER A 115 3.66 5.72 -14.63
C SER A 115 2.33 6.20 -14.02
N THR A 116 2.13 7.52 -13.93
CA THR A 116 0.87 8.09 -13.43
C THR A 116 -0.32 7.66 -14.28
N GLU A 117 -0.16 7.61 -15.60
CA GLU A 117 -1.22 7.21 -16.53
C GLU A 117 -1.59 5.73 -16.39
N GLU A 118 -0.60 4.83 -16.30
CA GLU A 118 -0.85 3.40 -16.08
C GLU A 118 -1.55 3.14 -14.75
N ARG A 119 -1.15 3.86 -13.69
CA ARG A 119 -1.81 3.81 -12.39
C ARG A 119 -3.26 4.25 -12.47
N GLN A 120 -3.54 5.36 -13.15
CA GLN A 120 -4.90 5.87 -13.27
C GLN A 120 -5.77 4.91 -14.07
N ARG A 121 -5.26 4.36 -15.17
CA ARG A 121 -5.98 3.38 -15.99
C ARG A 121 -6.26 2.08 -15.21
N ALA A 122 -5.28 1.58 -14.45
CA ALA A 122 -5.46 0.39 -13.62
C ALA A 122 -6.42 0.62 -12.44
N LEU A 123 -6.38 1.82 -11.84
CA LEU A 123 -7.32 2.20 -10.80
C LEU A 123 -8.75 2.33 -11.34
N GLN A 124 -8.94 2.97 -12.50
CA GLN A 124 -10.24 3.06 -13.17
C GLN A 124 -10.82 1.67 -13.48
N ALA A 125 -9.99 0.73 -13.93
CA ALA A 125 -10.43 -0.62 -14.24
C ALA A 125 -10.87 -1.42 -13.00
N ARG A 126 -10.17 -1.25 -11.86
CA ARG A 126 -10.41 -2.04 -10.65
C ARG A 126 -11.40 -1.43 -9.67
N ALA A 127 -11.36 -0.11 -9.55
CA ALA A 127 -12.14 0.65 -8.59
C ALA A 127 -12.62 1.95 -9.26
N PRO A 128 -13.55 1.85 -10.23
CA PRO A 128 -14.00 3.01 -11.02
C PRO A 128 -14.59 4.11 -10.14
N GLU A 129 -15.34 3.74 -9.09
CA GLU A 129 -15.88 4.69 -8.11
C GLU A 129 -14.77 5.42 -7.33
N MET A 130 -13.68 4.73 -7.01
CA MET A 130 -12.52 5.35 -6.36
C MET A 130 -11.84 6.34 -7.29
N ALA A 131 -11.58 5.94 -8.55
CA ALA A 131 -10.97 6.81 -9.54
C ALA A 131 -11.77 8.11 -9.70
N ARG A 132 -13.11 8.00 -9.75
CA ARG A 132 -14.02 9.14 -9.80
C ARG A 132 -13.94 10.02 -8.55
N LEU A 133 -13.91 9.44 -7.36
CA LEU A 133 -13.81 10.20 -6.10
C LEU A 133 -12.47 10.93 -5.96
N LEU A 134 -11.37 10.36 -6.44
CA LEU A 134 -10.05 11.01 -6.41
C LEU A 134 -9.97 12.19 -7.38
N GLU A 135 -10.59 12.08 -8.57
CA GLU A 135 -10.69 13.18 -9.53
C GLU A 135 -11.47 14.37 -8.94
N ILE A 136 -12.47 14.09 -8.10
CA ILE A 136 -13.30 15.13 -7.46
C ILE A 136 -12.64 15.72 -6.21
N GLN A 137 -12.03 14.89 -5.35
CA GLN A 137 -11.61 15.28 -4.01
C GLN A 137 -10.09 15.53 -3.87
N GLY A 138 -9.27 15.09 -4.82
CA GLY A 138 -7.81 15.23 -4.77
C GLY A 138 -7.13 14.46 -3.63
N THR A 139 -7.87 13.62 -2.89
CA THR A 139 -7.34 12.79 -1.81
C THR A 139 -6.38 11.75 -2.37
N LEU A 140 -5.36 11.31 -1.62
CA LEU A 140 -4.50 10.21 -2.06
C LEU A 140 -5.22 8.87 -1.87
N PRO A 141 -5.17 7.95 -2.85
CA PRO A 141 -5.81 6.64 -2.71
C PRO A 141 -5.17 5.86 -1.56
N THR A 142 -6.02 5.34 -0.68
CA THR A 142 -5.65 4.47 0.43
C THR A 142 -5.99 3.03 0.15
N VAL A 143 -5.21 2.13 0.75
CA VAL A 143 -5.44 0.69 0.77
C VAL A 143 -5.56 0.20 2.21
N ILE A 144 -6.37 -0.83 2.42
CA ILE A 144 -6.56 -1.48 3.71
C ILE A 144 -6.02 -2.91 3.65
N LEU A 145 -5.36 -3.34 4.72
CA LEU A 145 -4.88 -4.71 4.87
C LEU A 145 -6.02 -5.62 5.30
N GLY A 146 -6.37 -6.58 4.46
CA GLY A 146 -7.35 -7.63 4.73
C GLY A 146 -6.87 -8.67 5.74
N ALA A 147 -7.80 -9.53 6.18
CA ALA A 147 -7.48 -10.67 7.04
C ALA A 147 -6.74 -11.81 6.30
N ASP A 148 -6.76 -11.76 4.97
CA ASP A 148 -6.07 -12.66 4.05
C ASP A 148 -4.64 -12.20 3.70
N GLU A 149 -4.12 -11.20 4.43
CA GLU A 149 -2.80 -10.60 4.23
C GLU A 149 -2.63 -9.84 2.90
N ARG A 150 -3.75 -9.50 2.22
CA ARG A 150 -3.75 -8.73 0.97
C ARG A 150 -4.15 -7.27 1.19
N TRP A 151 -3.74 -6.41 0.27
CA TRP A 151 -4.05 -4.98 0.29
C TRP A 151 -5.13 -4.66 -0.73
N ASP A 152 -6.27 -4.18 -0.25
CA ASP A 152 -7.41 -3.82 -1.08
C ASP A 152 -7.64 -2.32 -1.12
N ALA A 153 -8.24 -1.84 -2.21
CA ALA A 153 -8.63 -0.44 -2.34
C ALA A 153 -9.66 -0.08 -1.25
N HIS A 154 -9.38 0.97 -0.48
CA HIS A 154 -10.24 1.39 0.61
C HIS A 154 -11.05 2.64 0.23
N VAL A 155 -12.37 2.50 0.13
CA VAL A 155 -13.28 3.58 -0.30
C VAL A 155 -13.70 4.40 0.91
N GLY A 156 -13.21 5.63 1.00
CA GLY A 156 -13.60 6.60 2.03
C GLY A 156 -12.43 7.40 2.60
N PRO A 157 -12.69 8.55 3.26
CA PRO A 157 -11.66 9.29 3.95
C PRO A 157 -11.19 8.48 5.17
N SER A 158 -10.02 7.86 5.05
CA SER A 158 -9.39 7.15 6.16
C SER A 158 -8.04 7.76 6.50
N VAL A 159 -7.82 7.93 7.80
CA VAL A 159 -6.53 8.30 8.35
C VAL A 159 -5.58 7.11 8.18
N VAL A 160 -4.35 7.37 7.74
CA VAL A 160 -3.29 6.35 7.72
C VAL A 160 -3.16 5.79 9.13
N SER A 161 -3.28 4.48 9.25
CA SER A 161 -3.31 3.81 10.53
C SER A 161 -2.58 2.48 10.49
N VAL A 162 -2.02 2.11 11.62
CA VAL A 162 -1.34 0.84 11.82
C VAL A 162 -1.96 0.15 13.02
N PHE A 163 -2.43 -1.07 12.81
CA PHE A 163 -2.67 -2.02 13.87
C PHE A 163 -1.41 -2.87 14.02
N ASP A 164 -0.67 -2.67 15.11
CA ASP A 164 0.63 -3.33 15.31
C ASP A 164 0.44 -4.65 16.06
N LEU A 165 0.78 -5.75 15.39
CA LEU A 165 0.65 -7.12 15.90
C LEU A 165 1.60 -7.42 17.05
N ASP A 166 2.75 -6.73 17.13
CA ASP A 166 3.71 -6.95 18.21
C ASP A 166 3.22 -6.36 19.53
N THR A 167 2.61 -5.18 19.48
CA THR A 167 2.17 -4.44 20.68
C THR A 167 0.67 -4.52 20.94
N GLY A 168 -0.13 -4.98 19.97
CA GLY A 168 -1.60 -4.93 19.99
C GLY A 168 -2.17 -3.51 19.95
N ARG A 169 -1.34 -2.49 19.64
CA ARG A 169 -1.74 -1.08 19.67
C ARG A 169 -2.15 -0.59 18.29
N ARG A 170 -3.01 0.42 18.28
CA ARG A 170 -3.36 1.19 17.08
C ARG A 170 -2.66 2.54 17.09
N TRP A 171 -2.07 2.88 15.96
CA TRP A 171 -1.40 4.15 15.69
C TRP A 171 -2.10 4.85 14.53
N GLU A 172 -2.35 6.15 14.64
CA GLU A 172 -2.96 6.96 13.59
C GLU A 172 -2.08 8.17 13.28
N TRP A 173 -1.94 8.51 12.00
CA TRP A 173 -1.12 9.64 11.58
C TRP A 173 -1.96 10.90 11.47
N HIS A 174 -1.68 11.85 12.35
CA HIS A 174 -2.20 13.21 12.26
C HIS A 174 -1.03 14.11 11.87
N GLY A 175 -0.95 14.45 10.58
CA GLY A 175 0.21 15.14 10.02
C GLY A 175 1.42 14.22 9.90
N ILE A 176 2.56 14.63 10.48
CA ILE A 176 3.84 13.89 10.37
C ILE A 176 4.08 12.89 11.50
N ALA A 177 3.27 12.94 12.55
CA ALA A 177 3.50 12.15 13.77
C ALA A 177 2.45 11.04 13.92
N PRO A 178 2.87 9.81 14.26
CA PRO A 178 1.96 8.78 14.72
C PRO A 178 1.50 9.10 16.14
N VAL A 179 0.18 9.15 16.35
CA VAL A 179 -0.44 9.28 17.66
C VAL A 179 -0.98 7.91 18.07
N GLY A 180 -0.61 7.47 19.27
CA GLY A 180 -1.16 6.24 19.83
C GLY A 180 -2.63 6.45 20.18
N VAL A 181 -3.51 5.61 19.66
CA VAL A 181 -4.94 5.68 19.97
C VAL A 181 -5.15 5.02 21.33
N ILE A 182 -5.31 5.84 22.38
CA ILE A 182 -5.38 5.42 23.79
C ILE A 182 -6.61 4.52 24.07
N HIS A 183 -7.69 4.69 23.29
CA HIS A 183 -8.86 3.81 23.31
C HIS A 183 -8.78 2.71 22.24
N SER A 184 -7.59 2.15 22.00
CA SER A 184 -7.48 0.89 21.24
C SER A 184 -8.14 -0.30 21.97
N GLY A 185 -8.44 -0.13 23.27
CA GLY A 185 -9.09 -1.11 24.15
C GLY A 185 -10.58 -0.88 24.44
N GLY A 186 -11.35 -0.34 23.49
CA GLY A 186 -12.81 -0.41 23.50
C GLY A 186 -13.26 -1.28 22.32
N PRO A 187 -14.11 -2.29 22.51
CA PRO A 187 -14.42 -3.20 21.42
C PRO A 187 -15.42 -2.46 20.53
N ARG A 188 -14.94 -1.90 19.41
CA ARG A 188 -15.83 -1.67 18.26
C ARG A 188 -15.73 -2.78 17.26
N TRP A 189 -14.67 -3.60 17.32
CA TRP A 189 -14.46 -4.77 16.48
C TRP A 189 -13.73 -5.85 17.28
N ALA A 190 -14.27 -7.05 17.32
CA ALA A 190 -13.61 -8.23 17.88
C ALA A 190 -13.55 -9.32 16.83
N ARG A 191 -12.54 -10.19 16.96
CA ARG A 191 -12.46 -11.39 16.14
C ARG A 191 -13.64 -12.30 16.48
N GLN A 192 -14.55 -12.44 15.54
CA GLN A 192 -15.70 -13.34 15.62
C GLN A 192 -15.50 -14.44 14.56
N GLY A 193 -15.00 -15.60 15.01
CA GLY A 193 -14.71 -16.73 14.11
C GLY A 193 -13.66 -16.39 13.05
N SER A 194 -14.05 -16.51 11.77
CA SER A 194 -13.19 -16.26 10.61
C SER A 194 -13.12 -14.79 10.18
N GLY A 195 -13.78 -13.86 10.89
CA GLY A 195 -13.80 -12.44 10.53
C GLY A 195 -13.73 -11.49 11.73
N TYR A 196 -13.74 -10.19 11.44
CA TYR A 196 -13.91 -9.12 12.43
C TYR A 196 -15.35 -8.59 12.32
N GLY A 197 -16.09 -8.63 13.43
CA GLY A 197 -17.46 -8.10 13.53
C GLY A 197 -17.52 -6.97 14.55
N PRO A 198 -18.50 -6.05 14.45
CA PRO A 198 -18.60 -4.96 15.39
C PRO A 198 -18.93 -5.50 16.79
N VAL A 199 -18.45 -4.83 17.84
CA VAL A 199 -18.82 -5.19 19.22
C VAL A 199 -19.70 -4.10 19.77
N ASP A 200 -20.82 -4.52 20.34
CA ASP A 200 -21.73 -3.61 21.05
C ASP A 200 -20.95 -2.89 22.15
N PRO A 201 -21.09 -1.55 22.27
CA PRO A 201 -20.37 -0.80 23.29
C PRO A 201 -20.92 -1.17 24.66
N VAL A 202 -20.24 -2.09 25.34
CA VAL A 202 -20.41 -2.22 26.79
C VAL A 202 -19.97 -0.89 27.39
N ARG A 203 -20.96 -0.19 27.97
CA ARG A 203 -20.80 1.10 28.64
C ARG A 203 -19.60 1.01 29.61
N PRO A 204 -18.58 1.85 29.48
CA PRO A 204 -17.44 1.78 30.39
C PRO A 204 -17.92 2.07 31.83
N PRO A 205 -17.35 1.41 32.84
CA PRO A 205 -17.61 1.79 34.22
C PRO A 205 -17.15 3.23 34.44
N VAL A 206 -18.01 4.05 35.04
CA VAL A 206 -17.69 5.41 35.45
C VAL A 206 -16.59 5.33 36.51
N LEU A 207 -15.38 5.78 36.18
CA LEU A 207 -14.32 5.94 37.17
C LEU A 207 -14.61 7.21 38.00
N PRO A 208 -14.49 7.17 39.34
CA PRO A 208 -14.64 8.36 40.16
C PRO A 208 -13.47 9.33 39.91
N VAL A 209 -13.80 10.59 39.64
CA VAL A 209 -12.82 11.68 39.55
C VAL A 209 -12.25 11.92 40.94
N THR A 210 -11.02 11.49 41.17
CA THR A 210 -10.16 12.06 42.22
C THR A 210 -8.86 12.52 41.58
N ALA A 211 -8.91 13.71 41.00
CA ALA A 211 -7.70 14.45 40.64
C ALA A 211 -7.11 15.04 41.94
N ALA A 212 -6.11 14.36 42.50
CA ALA A 212 -5.18 15.01 43.41
C ALA A 212 -4.23 15.88 42.57
N PHE A 213 -4.55 17.17 42.46
CA PHE A 213 -3.59 18.18 42.01
C PHE A 213 -2.45 18.25 43.03
N CYS A 214 -1.25 17.80 42.65
CA CYS A 214 -0.02 18.19 43.34
C CYS A 214 0.40 19.57 42.82
N PRO A 215 0.50 20.62 43.65
CA PRO A 215 1.22 21.82 43.27
C PRO A 215 2.73 21.52 43.32
N CYS A 216 3.44 21.83 42.23
CA CYS A 216 4.91 21.87 42.24
C CYS A 216 5.38 23.18 42.91
N PRO A 217 6.59 23.18 43.51
CA PRO A 217 7.10 24.23 44.39
C PRO A 217 7.38 25.58 43.70
#